data_AF-A0A0R3G1A8-F1
#
_entry.id   AF-A0A0R3G1A8-F1
#
_cell.length_a   1.000
_cell.length_b   1.000
_cell.length_c   1.000
_cell.angle_alpha   90.00
_cell.angle_beta   90.00
_cell.angle_gamma   90.00
#
_symmetry.space_group_name_H-M   'P 1'
#
loop_
_entity.id
_entity.type
_entity.pdbx_description
1 polymer ?
#
loop_
_entity_poly.entity_id
_entity_poly.type
_entity_poly.pdbx_seq_one_letter_code
_entity_poly.pdbx_strand_id
1 'polypeptide(L)'
;MDLFTHTWAALRAAVADLPDQAFTQPSGCAGWLVRDLVCHLIIDAQDVLITLATPSEEPPTRDALTYWEVLGAPPAGDDALDALIVRLAAAYQEPGLLTFHLDDLGAAAGRAALLAHRDQCVATKGQVLTVGDYLDAYVLEWTLHHLDLVAYLPDAAAPPAAGLSRARQMVEQIAGYKIPAALTDTDALVVGTGRRSPTATQTAVLGADGNRIPVFLG
;
A
#
# COMPACT_ATOMS: atom_id res chain seq x y z
N MET A 1 13.16 -14.33 3.69
CA MET A 1 12.16 -14.11 2.63
C MET A 1 12.28 -12.65 2.22
N ASP A 2 12.22 -12.34 0.94
CA ASP A 2 12.19 -10.94 0.48
C ASP A 2 10.97 -10.22 1.11
N LEU A 3 11.15 -8.97 1.51
CA LEU A 3 10.16 -8.25 2.31
C LEU A 3 8.87 -7.99 1.52
N PHE A 4 8.97 -7.77 0.20
CA PHE A 4 7.81 -7.65 -0.68
C PHE A 4 6.94 -8.91 -0.61
N THR A 5 7.54 -10.09 -0.78
CA THR A 5 6.78 -11.35 -0.75
C THR A 5 6.18 -11.60 0.62
N HIS A 6 6.88 -11.23 1.70
CA HIS A 6 6.39 -11.42 3.05
C HIS A 6 5.16 -10.55 3.38
N THR A 7 5.22 -9.24 3.09
CA THR A 7 4.09 -8.34 3.33
C THR A 7 2.93 -8.66 2.38
N TRP A 8 3.22 -8.96 1.12
CA TRP A 8 2.18 -9.32 0.14
C TRP A 8 1.45 -10.62 0.49
N ALA A 9 2.18 -11.65 0.90
CA ALA A 9 1.57 -12.91 1.34
C ALA A 9 0.70 -12.72 2.59
N ALA A 10 1.14 -11.88 3.54
CA ALA A 10 0.37 -11.58 4.74
C ALA A 10 -0.93 -10.81 4.43
N LEU A 11 -0.87 -9.81 3.54
CA LEU A 11 -2.04 -9.07 3.10
C LEU A 11 -3.05 -9.98 2.39
N ARG A 12 -2.59 -10.81 1.45
CA ARG A 12 -3.44 -11.77 0.75
C ARG A 12 -4.10 -12.78 1.71
N ALA A 13 -3.33 -13.30 2.67
CA ALA A 13 -3.88 -14.21 3.68
C ALA A 13 -4.95 -13.51 4.54
N ALA A 14 -4.70 -12.26 4.96
CA ALA A 14 -5.67 -11.48 5.70
C ALA A 14 -6.98 -11.29 4.91
N VAL A 15 -6.92 -11.04 3.59
CA VAL A 15 -8.11 -10.97 2.73
C VAL A 15 -8.83 -12.32 2.62
N ALA A 16 -8.08 -13.42 2.46
CA ALA A 16 -8.64 -14.76 2.30
C ALA A 16 -9.37 -15.26 3.56
N ASP A 17 -8.94 -14.82 4.74
CA ASP A 17 -9.54 -15.17 6.03
C ASP A 17 -10.77 -14.30 6.38
N LEU A 18 -11.08 -13.26 5.59
CA LEU A 18 -12.23 -12.40 5.86
C LEU A 18 -13.56 -13.11 5.58
N PRO A 19 -14.56 -12.98 6.47
CA PRO A 19 -15.89 -13.45 6.16
C PRO A 19 -16.60 -12.47 5.21
N ASP A 20 -17.54 -12.95 4.40
CA ASP A 20 -18.24 -12.16 3.37
C ASP A 20 -18.82 -10.84 3.89
N GLN A 21 -19.35 -10.80 5.12
CA GLN A 21 -19.90 -9.58 5.71
C GLN A 21 -18.87 -8.45 5.92
N ALA A 22 -17.57 -8.77 5.96
CA ALA A 22 -16.51 -7.78 6.07
C ALA A 22 -16.39 -6.93 4.81
N PHE A 23 -16.74 -7.47 3.63
CA PHE A 23 -16.59 -6.80 2.34
C PHE A 23 -17.52 -5.59 2.15
N THR A 24 -18.55 -5.46 2.99
CA THR A 24 -19.45 -4.30 3.03
C THR A 24 -19.11 -3.30 4.14
N GLN A 25 -18.09 -3.59 4.96
CA GLN A 25 -17.59 -2.65 5.98
C GLN A 25 -16.70 -1.59 5.34
N PRO A 26 -16.56 -0.41 5.99
CA PRO A 26 -15.54 0.56 5.62
C PRO A 26 -14.13 -0.03 5.69
N SER A 27 -13.27 0.39 4.78
CA SER A 27 -11.81 0.25 4.88
C SER A 27 -11.18 1.53 5.43
N GLY A 28 -9.87 1.51 5.70
CA GLY A 28 -9.10 2.69 6.08
C GLY A 28 -8.91 3.70 4.93
N CYS A 29 -9.13 3.29 3.67
CA CYS A 29 -9.22 4.19 2.54
C CYS A 29 -10.53 4.97 2.61
N ALA A 30 -10.45 6.31 2.69
CA ALA A 30 -11.60 7.17 2.89
C ALA A 30 -12.64 6.98 1.77
N GLY A 31 -13.87 6.62 2.15
CA GLY A 31 -14.98 6.42 1.20
C GLY A 31 -15.01 5.05 0.52
N TRP A 32 -14.02 4.19 0.76
CA TRP A 32 -13.96 2.85 0.19
C TRP A 32 -14.39 1.79 1.20
N LEU A 33 -15.19 0.84 0.72
CA LEU A 33 -15.45 -0.41 1.43
C LEU A 33 -14.28 -1.38 1.28
N VAL A 34 -14.25 -2.42 2.11
CA VAL A 34 -13.25 -3.49 2.00
C VAL A 34 -13.25 -4.11 0.60
N ARG A 35 -14.40 -4.32 -0.05
CA ARG A 35 -14.43 -4.82 -1.43
C ARG A 35 -13.76 -3.88 -2.44
N ASP A 36 -13.84 -2.57 -2.22
CA ASP A 36 -13.27 -1.57 -3.13
C ASP A 36 -11.74 -1.63 -3.00
N LEU A 37 -11.23 -1.69 -1.77
CA LEU A 37 -9.82 -1.93 -1.48
C LEU A 37 -9.31 -3.27 -2.05
N VAL A 38 -10.05 -4.36 -1.89
CA VAL A 38 -9.63 -5.66 -2.46
C VAL A 38 -9.62 -5.62 -4.00
N CYS A 39 -10.54 -4.88 -4.63
CA CYS A 39 -10.51 -4.65 -6.07
C CYS A 39 -9.31 -3.79 -6.50
N HIS A 40 -8.91 -2.80 -5.70
CA HIS A 40 -7.67 -2.05 -5.90
C HIS A 40 -6.44 -2.96 -5.84
N LEU A 41 -6.35 -3.85 -4.84
CA LEU A 41 -5.24 -4.81 -4.73
C LEU A 41 -5.12 -5.77 -5.92
N ILE A 42 -6.25 -6.08 -6.60
CA ILE A 42 -6.23 -6.83 -7.86
C ILE A 42 -5.51 -6.03 -8.95
N ILE A 43 -5.82 -4.73 -9.06
CA ILE A 43 -5.19 -3.83 -10.04
C ILE A 43 -3.71 -3.64 -9.68
N ASP A 44 -3.36 -3.46 -8.41
CA ASP A 44 -1.95 -3.38 -8.00
C ASP A 44 -1.16 -4.65 -8.37
N ALA A 45 -1.77 -5.82 -8.19
CA ALA A 45 -1.15 -7.08 -8.60
C ALA A 45 -0.95 -7.16 -10.13
N GLN A 46 -1.89 -6.60 -10.91
CA GLN A 46 -1.73 -6.46 -12.37
C GLN A 46 -0.59 -5.49 -12.69
N ASP A 47 -0.50 -4.35 -12.00
CA ASP A 47 0.55 -3.36 -12.20
C ASP A 47 1.94 -3.93 -11.90
N VAL A 48 2.07 -4.77 -10.86
CA VAL A 48 3.31 -5.52 -10.58
C VAL A 48 3.65 -6.43 -11.75
N LEU A 49 2.71 -7.22 -12.24
CA LEU A 49 2.94 -8.13 -13.36
C LEU A 49 3.31 -7.38 -14.64
N ILE A 50 2.62 -6.29 -14.95
CA ILE A 50 2.88 -5.42 -16.11
C ILE A 50 4.27 -4.80 -15.99
N THR A 51 4.61 -4.22 -14.83
CA THR A 51 5.90 -3.55 -14.61
C THR A 51 7.06 -4.54 -14.74
N LEU A 52 6.96 -5.72 -14.12
CA LEU A 52 8.00 -6.75 -14.22
C LEU A 52 8.12 -7.33 -15.64
N ALA A 53 7.06 -7.25 -16.46
CA ALA A 53 7.07 -7.63 -17.86
C ALA A 53 7.48 -6.49 -18.81
N THR A 54 7.86 -5.32 -18.30
CA THR A 54 8.23 -4.13 -19.08
C THR A 54 9.70 -3.76 -18.85
N PRO A 55 10.67 -4.54 -19.39
CA PRO A 55 12.08 -4.24 -19.24
C PRO A 55 12.45 -2.91 -19.92
N SER A 56 13.45 -2.22 -19.36
CA SER A 56 14.01 -0.99 -19.91
C SER A 56 15.53 -1.10 -20.03
N GLU A 57 16.09 -0.55 -21.11
CA GLU A 57 17.55 -0.36 -21.26
C GLU A 57 18.01 1.02 -20.74
N GLU A 58 17.07 1.91 -20.45
CA GLU A 58 17.35 3.24 -19.90
C GLU A 58 17.77 3.14 -18.42
N PRO A 59 18.63 4.07 -17.94
CA PRO A 59 19.03 4.09 -16.54
C PRO A 59 17.84 4.44 -15.61
N PRO A 60 17.85 4.01 -14.34
CA PRO A 60 16.83 4.38 -13.37
C PRO A 60 16.68 5.89 -13.24
N THR A 61 15.44 6.37 -13.32
CA THR A 61 15.08 7.77 -13.11
C THR A 61 14.50 8.01 -11.72
N ARG A 62 14.05 6.95 -11.04
CA ARG A 62 13.50 6.94 -9.67
C ARG A 62 14.02 5.73 -8.89
N ASP A 63 13.89 5.82 -7.58
CA ASP A 63 14.15 4.75 -6.61
C ASP A 63 12.90 4.48 -5.75
N ALA A 64 13.00 3.58 -4.77
CA ALA A 64 11.88 3.17 -3.92
C ALA A 64 11.21 4.32 -3.14
N LEU A 65 11.91 5.44 -2.93
CA LEU A 65 11.43 6.59 -2.16
C LEU A 65 10.89 7.69 -3.08
N THR A 66 11.58 7.94 -4.19
CA THR A 66 11.25 8.99 -5.16
C THR A 66 10.22 8.55 -6.20
N TYR A 67 9.85 7.26 -6.23
CA TYR A 67 8.70 6.76 -6.99
C TYR A 67 7.40 7.49 -6.62
N TRP A 68 7.21 7.75 -5.32
CA TRP A 68 6.02 8.38 -4.76
C TRP A 68 5.98 9.88 -5.03
N GLU A 69 4.84 10.37 -5.51
CA GLU A 69 4.56 11.79 -5.58
C GLU A 69 3.97 12.27 -4.25
N VAL A 70 4.56 13.30 -3.65
CA VAL A 70 4.02 13.91 -2.42
C VAL A 70 2.97 14.95 -2.81
N LEU A 71 1.71 14.63 -2.57
CA LEU A 71 0.57 15.49 -2.87
C LEU A 71 0.42 16.59 -1.82
N GLY A 72 0.02 17.79 -2.26
CA GLY A 72 -0.17 18.96 -1.37
C GLY A 72 -1.43 18.91 -0.50
N ALA A 73 -2.32 17.95 -0.76
CA ALA A 73 -3.58 17.75 -0.04
C ALA A 73 -3.99 16.27 -0.13
N PRO A 74 -4.87 15.78 0.76
CA PRO A 74 -5.44 14.44 0.61
C PRO A 74 -6.09 14.28 -0.77
N PRO A 75 -6.05 13.07 -1.37
CA PRO A 75 -6.81 12.79 -2.58
C PRO A 75 -8.28 13.19 -2.40
N ALA A 76 -8.81 13.98 -3.34
CA ALA A 76 -10.17 14.49 -3.24
C ALA A 76 -11.23 13.43 -3.61
N GLY A 77 -10.81 12.25 -4.07
CA GLY A 77 -11.67 11.16 -4.52
C GLY A 77 -12.39 11.46 -5.84
N ASP A 78 -11.88 12.43 -6.61
CA ASP A 78 -12.36 12.82 -7.92
C ASP A 78 -11.60 12.14 -9.08
N ASP A 79 -10.63 11.26 -8.75
CA ASP A 79 -9.92 10.46 -9.74
C ASP A 79 -10.90 9.50 -10.45
N ALA A 80 -10.87 9.52 -11.78
CA ALA A 80 -11.75 8.70 -12.59
C ALA A 80 -11.47 7.19 -12.42
N LEU A 81 -10.22 6.82 -12.10
CA LEU A 81 -9.81 5.46 -11.77
C LEU A 81 -10.38 5.02 -10.43
N ASP A 82 -10.34 5.87 -9.39
CA ASP A 82 -10.97 5.56 -8.09
C ASP A 82 -12.46 5.25 -8.26
N ALA A 83 -13.16 6.10 -9.03
CA ALA A 83 -14.57 5.88 -9.32
C ALA A 83 -14.80 4.59 -10.15
N LEU A 84 -13.85 4.20 -11.01
CA LEU A 84 -13.91 2.95 -11.75
C LEU A 84 -13.72 1.74 -10.83
N ILE A 85 -12.78 1.79 -9.89
CA ILE A 85 -12.51 0.72 -8.91
C ILE A 85 -13.78 0.37 -8.15
N VAL A 86 -14.49 1.37 -7.61
CA VAL A 86 -15.75 1.15 -6.86
C VAL A 86 -16.81 0.48 -7.74
N ARG A 87 -16.92 0.87 -9.02
CA ARG A 87 -17.88 0.24 -9.96
C ARG A 87 -17.49 -1.19 -10.29
N LEU A 88 -16.20 -1.46 -10.50
CA LEU A 88 -15.68 -2.82 -10.76
C LEU A 88 -15.90 -3.72 -9.54
N ALA A 89 -15.54 -3.25 -8.35
CA ALA A 89 -15.74 -3.96 -7.09
C ALA A 89 -17.21 -4.34 -6.88
N ALA A 90 -18.13 -3.40 -7.14
CA ALA A 90 -19.56 -3.67 -7.08
C ALA A 90 -20.00 -4.72 -8.12
N ALA A 91 -19.38 -4.77 -9.30
CA ALA A 91 -19.75 -5.71 -10.35
C ALA A 91 -19.45 -7.18 -10.02
N TYR A 92 -18.53 -7.47 -9.08
CA TYR A 92 -18.29 -8.85 -8.63
C TYR A 92 -19.51 -9.46 -7.95
N GLN A 93 -20.34 -8.65 -7.27
CA GLN A 93 -21.53 -9.04 -6.48
C GLN A 93 -21.23 -9.96 -5.29
N GLU A 94 -20.49 -11.05 -5.51
CA GLU A 94 -20.10 -12.06 -4.53
C GLU A 94 -18.65 -11.84 -4.09
N PRO A 95 -18.37 -11.67 -2.78
CA PRO A 95 -17.00 -11.51 -2.28
C PRO A 95 -16.05 -12.65 -2.67
N GLY A 96 -16.56 -13.89 -2.76
CA GLY A 96 -15.78 -15.05 -3.16
C GLY A 96 -15.17 -14.95 -4.56
N LEU A 97 -15.83 -14.26 -5.51
CA LEU A 97 -15.27 -14.03 -6.84
C LEU A 97 -14.11 -13.03 -6.80
N LEU A 98 -14.20 -12.05 -5.89
CA LEU A 98 -13.17 -11.04 -5.69
C LEU A 98 -11.93 -11.64 -5.02
N THR A 99 -12.12 -12.44 -3.96
CA THR A 99 -11.01 -13.12 -3.27
C THR A 99 -10.33 -14.16 -4.16
N PHE A 100 -11.09 -14.91 -4.97
CA PHE A 100 -10.55 -15.82 -5.97
C PHE A 100 -9.65 -15.08 -6.98
N HIS A 101 -10.09 -13.94 -7.49
CA HIS A 101 -9.32 -13.20 -8.49
C HIS A 101 -8.04 -12.56 -7.89
N LEU A 102 -8.13 -12.02 -6.66
CA LEU A 102 -6.95 -11.57 -5.93
C LEU A 102 -5.98 -12.72 -5.65
N ASP A 103 -6.48 -13.91 -5.34
CA ASP A 103 -5.64 -15.07 -5.09
C ASP A 103 -4.82 -15.44 -6.34
N ASP A 104 -5.46 -15.54 -7.50
CA ASP A 104 -4.77 -15.93 -8.73
C ASP A 104 -3.72 -14.89 -9.16
N LEU A 105 -4.13 -13.63 -9.34
CA LEU A 105 -3.23 -12.55 -9.77
C LEU A 105 -2.16 -12.24 -8.72
N GLY A 106 -2.52 -12.18 -7.45
CA GLY A 106 -1.57 -11.89 -6.40
C GLY A 106 -0.53 -13.00 -6.24
N ALA A 107 -0.89 -14.27 -6.46
CA ALA A 107 0.05 -15.37 -6.37
C ALA A 107 1.00 -15.33 -7.57
N ALA A 108 0.50 -14.98 -8.76
CA ALA A 108 1.32 -14.73 -9.93
C ALA A 108 2.30 -13.57 -9.70
N ALA A 109 1.84 -12.42 -9.20
CA ALA A 109 2.68 -11.26 -8.89
C ALA A 109 3.78 -11.62 -7.87
N GLY A 110 3.43 -12.36 -6.81
CA GLY A 110 4.40 -12.84 -5.83
C GLY A 110 5.47 -13.77 -6.42
N ARG A 111 5.08 -14.70 -7.30
CA ARG A 111 6.03 -15.58 -8.01
C ARG A 111 6.90 -14.80 -9.00
N ALA A 112 6.32 -13.85 -9.74
CA ALA A 112 7.05 -13.01 -10.68
C ALA A 112 8.12 -12.18 -9.97
N ALA A 113 7.79 -11.56 -8.83
CA ALA A 113 8.73 -10.82 -8.00
C ALA A 113 9.91 -11.68 -7.51
N LEU A 114 9.65 -12.94 -7.13
CA LEU A 114 10.71 -13.87 -6.71
C LEU A 114 11.64 -14.30 -7.85
N LEU A 115 11.15 -14.33 -9.09
CA LEU A 115 11.90 -14.73 -10.27
C LEU A 115 12.66 -13.57 -10.92
N ALA A 116 12.24 -12.33 -10.68
CA ALA A 116 12.80 -11.16 -11.32
C ALA A 116 14.22 -10.85 -10.82
N HIS A 117 15.08 -10.41 -11.74
CA HIS A 117 16.42 -9.96 -11.40
C HIS A 117 16.37 -8.55 -10.80
N ARG A 118 16.72 -8.41 -9.52
CA ARG A 118 16.57 -7.13 -8.79
C ARG A 118 17.31 -5.95 -9.42
N ASP A 119 18.43 -6.19 -10.10
CA ASP A 119 19.23 -5.14 -10.74
C ASP A 119 18.73 -4.76 -12.16
N GLN A 120 17.74 -5.49 -12.69
CA GLN A 120 17.16 -5.19 -14.00
C GLN A 120 16.33 -3.91 -13.95
N CYS A 121 16.44 -3.06 -14.98
CA CYS A 121 15.61 -1.87 -15.11
C CYS A 121 14.25 -2.21 -15.73
N VAL A 122 13.19 -1.61 -15.18
CA VAL A 122 11.79 -1.75 -15.64
C VAL A 122 11.13 -0.39 -15.74
N ALA A 123 10.21 -0.24 -16.69
CA ALA A 123 9.49 1.00 -16.91
C ALA A 123 8.05 0.92 -16.39
N THR A 124 7.61 1.97 -15.69
CA THR A 124 6.24 2.12 -15.20
C THR A 124 5.90 3.60 -15.01
N LYS A 125 4.65 4.02 -15.27
CA LYS A 125 4.20 5.42 -15.15
C LYS A 125 5.13 6.47 -15.83
N GLY A 126 5.78 6.10 -16.94
CA GLY A 126 6.76 6.97 -17.62
C GLY A 126 8.09 7.17 -16.86
N GLN A 127 8.32 6.39 -15.81
CA GLN A 127 9.53 6.34 -14.99
C GLN A 127 10.28 5.02 -15.21
N VAL A 128 11.54 4.97 -14.78
CA VAL A 128 12.37 3.77 -14.83
C VAL A 128 12.94 3.53 -13.44
N LEU A 129 12.84 2.30 -12.95
CA LEU A 129 13.37 1.86 -11.66
C LEU A 129 14.15 0.56 -11.84
N THR A 130 15.02 0.23 -10.89
CA THR A 130 15.42 -1.17 -10.74
C THR A 130 14.23 -1.98 -10.25
N VAL A 131 14.15 -3.27 -10.60
CA VAL A 131 13.16 -4.19 -10.04
C VAL A 131 13.22 -4.17 -8.52
N GLY A 132 14.41 -4.11 -7.93
CA GLY A 132 14.59 -4.02 -6.49
C GLY A 132 13.92 -2.79 -5.88
N ASP A 133 14.14 -1.61 -6.47
CA ASP A 133 13.52 -0.36 -6.01
C ASP A 133 12.00 -0.38 -6.16
N TYR A 134 11.49 -0.91 -7.28
CA TYR A 134 10.06 -1.05 -7.50
C TYR A 134 9.39 -1.98 -6.47
N LEU A 135 9.98 -3.14 -6.20
CA LEU A 135 9.46 -4.07 -5.19
C LEU A 135 9.57 -3.48 -3.78
N ASP A 136 10.64 -2.75 -3.48
CA ASP A 136 10.81 -2.06 -2.20
C ASP A 136 9.79 -0.91 -2.03
N ALA A 137 9.42 -0.21 -3.12
CA ALA A 137 8.32 0.74 -3.10
C ALA A 137 7.00 0.05 -2.72
N TYR A 138 6.68 -1.09 -3.34
CA TYR A 138 5.45 -1.83 -3.05
C TYR A 138 5.40 -2.45 -1.64
N VAL A 139 6.51 -2.56 -0.92
CA VAL A 139 6.46 -2.87 0.53
C VAL A 139 5.65 -1.81 1.29
N LEU A 140 5.80 -0.53 0.92
CA LEU A 140 5.02 0.56 1.51
C LEU A 140 3.54 0.41 1.16
N GLU A 141 3.22 0.18 -0.12
CA GLU A 141 1.86 -0.02 -0.62
C GLU A 141 1.15 -1.16 0.13
N TRP A 142 1.73 -2.36 0.14
CA TRP A 142 1.16 -3.52 0.83
C TRP A 142 0.98 -3.29 2.31
N THR A 143 1.94 -2.63 2.97
CA THR A 143 1.86 -2.39 4.40
C THR A 143 0.74 -1.38 4.73
N LEU A 144 0.64 -0.30 3.96
CA LEU A 144 -0.39 0.71 4.15
C LEU A 144 -1.78 0.15 3.86
N HIS A 145 -1.95 -0.59 2.77
CA HIS A 145 -3.23 -1.20 2.44
C HIS A 145 -3.61 -2.38 3.34
N HIS A 146 -2.64 -3.05 3.96
CA HIS A 146 -2.95 -3.99 5.04
C HIS A 146 -3.45 -3.25 6.29
N LEU A 147 -2.90 -2.07 6.63
CA LEU A 147 -3.50 -1.21 7.68
C LEU A 147 -4.90 -0.75 7.29
N ASP A 148 -5.12 -0.39 6.02
CA ASP A 148 -6.43 0.02 5.53
C ASP A 148 -7.45 -1.12 5.59
N LEU A 149 -7.04 -2.35 5.28
CA LEU A 149 -7.90 -3.53 5.33
C LEU A 149 -8.44 -3.77 6.74
N VAL A 150 -7.57 -3.67 7.75
CA VAL A 150 -7.90 -4.05 9.13
C VAL A 150 -8.44 -2.90 9.98
N ALA A 151 -8.52 -1.68 9.44
CA ALA A 151 -8.85 -0.46 10.18
C ALA A 151 -10.15 -0.55 10.99
N TYR A 152 -11.16 -1.26 10.47
CA TYR A 152 -12.47 -1.46 11.10
C TYR A 152 -12.77 -2.93 11.41
N LEU A 153 -11.75 -3.80 11.36
CA LEU A 153 -11.85 -5.24 11.54
C LEU A 153 -10.89 -5.70 12.65
N PRO A 154 -11.23 -5.51 13.93
CA PRO A 154 -10.29 -5.71 15.05
C PRO A 154 -9.80 -7.16 15.22
N ASP A 155 -10.55 -8.13 14.69
CA ASP A 155 -10.19 -9.55 14.76
C ASP A 155 -9.30 -10.00 13.57
N ALA A 156 -9.09 -9.15 12.57
CA ALA A 156 -8.27 -9.47 11.41
C ALA A 156 -6.77 -9.42 11.74
N ALA A 157 -5.98 -10.28 11.08
CA ALA A 157 -4.55 -10.34 11.29
C ALA A 157 -3.85 -9.03 10.87
N ALA A 158 -3.07 -8.45 11.77
CA ALA A 158 -2.33 -7.22 11.53
C ALA A 158 -1.16 -7.40 10.55
N PRO A 159 -0.64 -6.30 9.95
CA PRO A 159 0.53 -6.37 9.08
C PRO A 159 1.78 -6.89 9.80
N PRO A 160 2.70 -7.58 9.10
CA PRO A 160 3.94 -8.03 9.70
C PRO A 160 4.78 -6.86 10.24
N ALA A 161 5.37 -7.04 11.43
CA ALA A 161 6.18 -6.01 12.08
C ALA A 161 7.36 -5.50 11.22
N ALA A 162 7.98 -6.38 10.43
CA ALA A 162 9.05 -5.99 9.52
C ALA A 162 8.57 -5.04 8.41
N GLY A 163 7.35 -5.25 7.89
CA GLY A 163 6.71 -4.37 6.91
C GLY A 163 6.41 -3.00 7.51
N LEU A 164 5.79 -2.98 8.70
CA LEU A 164 5.50 -1.76 9.46
C LEU A 164 6.77 -0.92 9.70
N SER A 165 7.85 -1.57 10.15
CA SER A 165 9.12 -0.89 10.42
C SER A 165 9.74 -0.31 9.15
N ARG A 166 9.74 -1.04 8.04
CA ARG A 166 10.27 -0.56 6.76
C ARG A 166 9.42 0.58 6.20
N ALA A 167 8.10 0.43 6.19
CA ALA A 167 7.18 1.44 5.72
C ALA A 167 7.33 2.74 6.53
N ARG A 168 7.49 2.66 7.87
CA ARG A 168 7.75 3.83 8.71
C ARG A 168 9.03 4.54 8.27
N GLN A 169 10.12 3.81 8.08
CA GLN A 169 11.39 4.40 7.64
C GLN A 169 11.24 5.12 6.30
N MET A 170 10.49 4.54 5.36
CA MET A 170 10.24 5.16 4.05
C MET A 170 9.42 6.45 4.19
N VAL A 171 8.33 6.42 4.97
CA VAL A 171 7.51 7.63 5.24
C VAL A 171 8.34 8.72 5.94
N GLU A 172 9.17 8.37 6.91
CA GLU A 172 10.06 9.31 7.59
C GLU A 172 11.07 9.95 6.62
N GLN A 173 11.61 9.16 5.68
CA GLN A 173 12.53 9.63 4.65
C GLN A 173 11.84 10.54 3.63
N ILE A 174 10.67 10.14 3.14
CA ILE A 174 9.86 10.93 2.19
C ILE A 174 9.44 12.27 2.82
N ALA A 175 9.00 12.25 4.09
CA ALA A 175 8.63 13.46 4.82
C ALA A 175 9.85 14.33 5.22
N GLY A 176 11.07 13.78 5.14
CA GLY A 176 12.26 14.38 5.72
C GLY A 176 12.10 14.65 7.22
N TYR A 177 11.38 13.78 7.93
CA TYR A 177 11.03 13.94 9.34
C TYR A 177 11.05 12.59 10.05
N LYS A 178 11.86 12.48 11.11
CA LYS A 178 11.90 11.29 11.96
C LYS A 178 10.79 11.35 12.99
N ILE A 179 9.79 10.49 12.84
CA ILE A 179 8.65 10.43 13.76
C ILE A 179 9.16 9.92 15.13
N PRO A 180 8.78 10.56 16.25
CA PRO A 180 9.23 10.14 17.58
C PRO A 180 8.94 8.66 17.88
N ALA A 181 9.89 7.98 18.52
CA ALA A 181 9.77 6.56 18.88
C ALA A 181 8.63 6.25 19.88
N ALA A 182 8.06 7.28 20.52
CA ALA A 182 6.87 7.14 21.35
C ALA A 182 5.60 6.81 20.56
N LEU A 183 5.58 7.04 19.23
CA LEU A 183 4.56 6.48 18.35
C LEU A 183 5.03 5.08 17.91
N THR A 184 4.13 4.10 18.04
CA THR A 184 4.32 2.77 17.44
C THR A 184 4.44 2.88 15.92
N ASP A 185 4.98 1.88 15.24
CA ASP A 185 5.09 1.92 13.77
C ASP A 185 3.71 2.05 13.11
N THR A 186 2.69 1.37 13.66
CA THR A 186 1.31 1.55 13.24
C THR A 186 0.83 2.98 13.40
N ASP A 187 0.98 3.58 14.58
CA ASP A 187 0.57 4.97 14.82
C ASP A 187 1.32 5.96 13.93
N ALA A 188 2.63 5.75 13.78
CA ALA A 188 3.47 6.57 12.92
C ALA A 188 3.00 6.54 11.47
N LEU A 189 2.59 5.37 10.96
CA LEU A 189 2.08 5.22 9.60
C LEU A 189 0.68 5.81 9.42
N VAL A 190 -0.28 5.51 10.31
CA VAL A 190 -1.65 6.00 10.14
C VAL A 190 -1.76 7.52 10.35
N VAL A 191 -0.94 8.10 11.23
CA VAL A 191 -0.86 9.56 11.40
C VAL A 191 0.00 10.16 10.29
N GLY A 192 1.16 9.56 10.01
CA GLY A 192 2.13 10.05 9.03
C GLY A 192 1.62 10.09 7.60
N THR A 193 0.59 9.31 7.27
CA THR A 193 -0.03 9.28 5.95
C THR A 193 -1.47 9.81 5.92
N GLY A 194 -1.92 10.44 7.02
CA GLY A 194 -3.18 11.15 7.07
C GLY A 194 -4.44 10.28 7.19
N ARG A 195 -4.28 8.96 7.33
CA ARG A 195 -5.38 8.00 7.59
C ARG A 195 -6.12 8.29 8.90
N ARG A 196 -5.43 8.89 9.87
CA ARG A 196 -6.00 9.28 11.17
C ARG A 196 -5.36 10.57 11.69
N SER A 197 -6.18 11.48 12.23
CA SER A 197 -5.66 12.64 12.98
C SER A 197 -4.96 12.19 14.28
N PRO A 198 -3.84 12.81 14.67
CA PRO A 198 -3.16 12.49 15.93
C PRO A 198 -4.05 12.79 17.14
N THR A 199 -3.89 12.01 18.22
CA THR A 199 -4.51 12.33 19.52
C THR A 199 -3.80 13.53 20.17
N ALA A 200 -4.39 14.16 21.19
CA ALA A 200 -3.75 15.27 21.91
C ALA A 200 -2.35 14.90 22.45
N THR A 201 -2.19 13.68 22.97
CA THR A 201 -0.89 13.16 23.43
C THR A 201 0.10 13.01 22.27
N GLN A 202 -0.34 12.46 21.14
CA GLN A 202 0.51 12.31 19.95
C GLN A 202 0.91 13.67 19.37
N THR A 203 0.00 14.65 19.33
CA THR A 203 0.29 16.02 18.92
C THR A 203 1.35 16.66 19.81
N ALA A 204 1.27 16.48 21.13
CA ALA A 204 2.27 16.98 22.06
C ALA A 204 3.65 16.35 21.84
N VAL A 205 3.69 15.05 21.49
CA VAL A 205 4.93 14.31 21.16
C VAL A 205 5.51 14.75 19.82
N LEU A 206 4.68 14.99 18.80
CA LEU A 206 5.10 15.43 17.47
C LEU A 206 5.67 16.85 17.47
N GLY A 207 5.19 17.72 18.37
CA GLY A 207 5.72 19.06 18.54
C GLY A 207 5.62 19.93 17.28
N ALA A 208 6.48 20.94 17.18
CA ALA A 208 6.44 21.93 16.10
C ALA A 208 6.80 21.35 14.72
N ASP A 209 7.67 20.34 14.67
CA ASP A 209 8.11 19.70 13.43
C ASP A 209 7.09 18.70 12.88
N GLY A 210 6.01 18.43 13.64
CA GLY A 210 4.90 17.58 13.22
C GLY A 210 4.12 18.10 12.01
N ASN A 211 4.34 19.34 11.56
CA ASN A 211 3.72 19.90 10.36
C ASN A 211 4.24 19.30 9.04
N ARG A 212 5.31 18.51 9.08
CA ARG A 212 5.84 17.76 7.92
C ARG A 212 5.02 16.50 7.60
N ILE A 213 4.10 16.14 8.49
CA ILE A 213 3.14 15.07 8.29
C ILE A 213 1.71 15.62 8.47
N PRO A 214 0.70 15.03 7.83
CA PRO A 214 0.77 13.87 6.95
C PRO A 214 1.45 14.14 5.60
N VAL A 215 2.10 13.13 5.04
CA VAL A 215 2.45 13.08 3.61
C VAL A 215 1.39 12.27 2.87
N PHE A 216 0.85 12.83 1.81
CA PHE A 216 -0.09 12.15 0.93
C PHE A 216 0.69 11.61 -0.26
N LEU A 217 0.60 10.32 -0.54
CA LEU A 217 1.41 9.63 -1.55
C LEU A 217 0.53 9.29 -2.75
N GLY A 218 1.00 9.58 -3.97
CA GLY A 218 0.43 9.18 -5.25
C GLY A 218 1.42 8.45 -6.16
#